data_AF-A0AAW8F4R7-F1
#
_entry.id   AF-A0AAW8F4R7-F1
#
_cell.length_a   1.000
_cell.length_b   1.000
_cell.length_c   1.000
_cell.angle_alpha   90.00
_cell.angle_beta   90.00
_cell.angle_gamma   90.00
#
_symmetry.space_group_name_H-M   'P 1'
#
loop_
_entity.id
_entity.type
_entity.pdbx_description
1 polymer ?
#
loop_
_entity_poly.entity_id
_entity_poly.type
_entity_poly.pdbx_seq_one_letter_code
_entity_poly.pdbx_strand_id
1 'polypeptide(L)'
;MVSGLSGTDTVSLELVNFPGHYLRHKNFEVWLEKSDGTTTFKNDASFTQRADLSDTAAGVSFESYNYPGCYIRHYNYLLYVQPAGTTAAKADATFYSQ
;
A
#
# COMPACT_ATOMS: atom_id res chain seq x y z
N MET A 1 -1.17 -11.15 -3.56
CA MET A 1 -1.81 -10.43 -2.43
C MET A 1 -2.38 -11.46 -1.48
N VAL A 2 -2.36 -11.19 -0.19
CA VAL A 2 -2.95 -12.04 0.86
C VAL A 2 -3.89 -11.21 1.74
N SER A 3 -4.70 -11.87 2.57
CA SER A 3 -5.47 -11.18 3.61
C SER A 3 -4.56 -10.30 4.46
N GLY A 4 -4.99 -9.08 4.75
CA GLY A 4 -4.19 -8.12 5.49
C GLY A 4 -3.77 -8.64 6.85
N LEU A 5 -2.54 -8.30 7.25
CA LEU A 5 -1.98 -8.72 8.53
C LEU A 5 -2.68 -8.06 9.73
N SER A 6 -3.35 -6.92 9.50
CA SER A 6 -4.17 -6.15 10.44
C SER A 6 -5.42 -5.61 9.76
N GLY A 7 -6.51 -5.47 10.52
CA GLY A 7 -7.78 -4.93 10.03
C GLY A 7 -8.69 -5.98 9.40
N THR A 8 -9.91 -5.55 9.06
CA THR A 8 -10.90 -6.35 8.33
C THR A 8 -10.96 -5.85 6.90
N ASP A 9 -11.07 -6.76 5.93
CA ASP A 9 -11.11 -6.44 4.49
C ASP A 9 -9.90 -5.62 3.99
N THR A 10 -8.76 -5.77 4.67
CA THR A 10 -7.47 -5.26 4.25
C THR A 10 -6.70 -6.33 3.46
N VAL A 11 -5.68 -5.89 2.74
CA VAL A 11 -4.74 -6.73 1.99
C VAL A 11 -3.31 -6.42 2.42
N SER A 12 -2.46 -7.44 2.32
CA SER A 12 -1.00 -7.29 2.43
C SER A 12 -0.33 -7.80 1.16
N LEU A 13 0.72 -7.10 0.74
CA LEU A 13 1.45 -7.38 -0.50
C LEU A 13 2.69 -8.24 -0.18
N GLU A 14 2.50 -9.55 -0.16
CA GLU A 14 3.56 -10.53 0.12
C GLU A 14 4.40 -10.88 -1.12
N LEU A 15 5.70 -11.07 -0.92
CA LEU A 15 6.60 -11.55 -1.96
C LEU A 15 6.38 -13.04 -2.27
N VAL A 16 6.20 -13.33 -3.56
CA VAL A 16 6.00 -14.69 -4.06
C VAL A 16 7.23 -15.58 -3.82
N ASN A 17 8.43 -15.02 -3.98
CA ASN A 17 9.70 -15.74 -3.87
C ASN A 17 10.32 -15.70 -2.47
N PHE A 18 9.79 -14.88 -1.55
CA PHE A 18 10.27 -14.78 -0.18
C PHE A 18 9.09 -14.70 0.80
N PRO A 19 8.40 -15.84 1.05
CA PRO A 19 7.29 -15.87 1.99
C PRO A 19 7.64 -15.25 3.35
N GLY A 20 6.69 -14.53 3.92
CA GLY A 20 6.84 -13.74 5.12
C GLY A 20 7.51 -12.38 4.93
N HIS A 21 7.82 -11.96 3.69
CA HIS A 21 8.25 -10.58 3.38
C HIS A 21 7.11 -9.82 2.70
N TYR A 22 6.90 -8.59 3.16
CA TYR A 22 5.78 -7.76 2.74
C TYR A 22 6.25 -6.37 2.37
N LEU A 23 5.52 -5.71 1.46
CA LEU A 23 5.59 -4.25 1.38
C LEU A 23 4.96 -3.66 2.64
N ARG A 24 5.71 -2.77 3.30
CA ARG A 24 5.25 -2.05 4.48
C ARG A 24 5.83 -0.65 4.50
N HIS A 25 5.12 0.31 5.09
CA HIS A 25 5.65 1.66 5.20
C HIS A 25 6.44 1.84 6.51
N LYS A 26 7.44 2.74 6.50
CA LYS A 26 8.20 3.17 7.67
C LYS A 26 8.70 4.58 7.39
N ASN A 27 8.39 5.54 8.28
CA ASN A 27 8.63 6.97 8.02
C ASN A 27 8.02 7.44 6.68
N PHE A 28 6.86 6.88 6.31
CA PHE A 28 6.17 7.11 5.02
C PHE A 28 6.89 6.59 3.77
N GLU A 29 8.07 6.01 3.88
CA GLU A 29 8.74 5.29 2.79
C GLU A 29 8.24 3.85 2.74
N VAL A 30 8.03 3.30 1.54
CA VAL A 30 7.65 1.90 1.38
C VAL A 30 8.90 1.04 1.25
N TRP A 31 9.00 0.06 2.13
CA TRP A 31 10.10 -0.89 2.19
C TRP A 31 9.58 -2.30 1.99
N LEU A 32 10.46 -3.15 1.47
CA LEU A 32 10.27 -4.58 1.47
C LEU A 32 11.01 -5.18 2.68
N GLU A 33 10.28 -5.69 3.65
CA GLU A 33 10.89 -6.26 4.87
C GLU A 33 10.19 -7.55 5.32
N LYS A 34 10.94 -8.38 6.05
CA LYS A 34 10.41 -9.59 6.71
C LYS A 34 9.51 -9.19 7.87
N SER A 35 8.35 -9.83 7.99
CA SER A 35 7.49 -9.66 9.16
C SER A 35 8.20 -10.15 10.43
N ASP A 36 8.24 -9.29 11.43
CA ASP A 36 8.70 -9.59 12.79
C ASP A 36 7.53 -10.01 13.72
N GLY A 37 6.31 -10.08 13.19
CA GLY A 37 5.09 -10.43 13.91
C GLY A 37 4.54 -9.34 14.82
N THR A 38 5.20 -8.18 14.92
CA THR A 38 4.77 -7.08 15.79
C THR A 38 3.49 -6.42 15.27
N THR A 39 2.68 -5.87 16.17
CA THR A 39 1.47 -5.12 15.79
C THR A 39 1.82 -3.93 14.88
N THR A 40 2.94 -3.25 15.14
CA THR A 40 3.42 -2.15 14.30
C THR A 40 3.67 -2.62 12.88
N PHE A 41 4.43 -3.70 12.68
CA PHE A 41 4.67 -4.25 11.35
C PHE A 41 3.36 -4.61 10.64
N LYS A 42 2.46 -5.30 11.33
CA LYS A 42 1.18 -5.72 10.74
C LYS A 42 0.33 -4.52 10.31
N ASN A 43 0.30 -3.46 11.11
CA ASN A 43 -0.40 -2.22 10.78
C ASN A 43 0.24 -1.51 9.58
N ASP A 44 1.57 -1.43 9.54
CA ASP A 44 2.33 -0.77 8.48
C ASP A 44 2.29 -1.52 7.13
N ALA A 45 2.07 -2.84 7.18
CA ALA A 45 2.01 -3.74 6.02
C ALA A 45 0.57 -4.03 5.54
N SER A 46 -0.44 -3.37 6.12
CA SER A 46 -1.85 -3.59 5.79
C SER A 46 -2.43 -2.39 5.06
N PHE A 47 -3.14 -2.66 3.98
CA PHE A 47 -3.72 -1.65 3.11
C PHE A 47 -5.17 -1.99 2.78
N THR A 48 -6.03 -0.99 2.64
CA THR A 48 -7.35 -1.17 2.05
C THR A 48 -7.23 -0.94 0.55
N GLN A 49 -7.62 -1.95 -0.25
CA GLN A 49 -7.72 -1.79 -1.69
C GLN A 49 -8.94 -0.93 -2.02
N ARG A 50 -8.73 0.18 -2.72
CA ARG A 50 -9.75 1.12 -3.16
C ARG A 50 -9.85 1.10 -4.68
N ALA A 51 -11.01 1.56 -5.17
CA ALA A 51 -11.12 2.01 -6.56
C ALA A 51 -10.05 3.08 -6.82
N ASP A 52 -9.64 3.20 -8.09
CA ASP A 52 -8.59 4.12 -8.46
C ASP A 52 -8.95 5.56 -8.15
N LEU A 53 -7.92 6.35 -7.82
CA LEU A 53 -8.10 7.77 -7.54
C LEU A 53 -8.14 8.63 -8.81
N SER A 54 -7.85 8.04 -9.97
CA SER A 54 -7.76 8.72 -11.27
C SER A 54 -9.03 8.64 -12.11
N ASP A 55 -10.08 7.97 -11.62
CA ASP A 55 -11.38 7.78 -12.29
C ASP A 55 -11.26 7.14 -13.69
N THR A 56 -10.33 6.20 -13.86
CA THR A 56 -10.15 5.40 -15.07
C THR A 56 -11.00 4.13 -15.07
N ALA A 57 -11.61 3.79 -13.92
CA ALA A 57 -12.43 2.60 -13.69
C ALA A 57 -11.72 1.23 -13.89
N ALA A 58 -10.42 1.24 -14.19
CA ALA A 58 -9.63 0.04 -14.44
C ALA A 58 -8.45 -0.12 -13.45
N GLY A 59 -8.13 0.91 -12.67
CA GLY A 59 -7.03 0.89 -11.72
C GLY A 59 -7.44 0.48 -10.31
N VAL A 60 -6.43 0.39 -9.45
CA VAL A 60 -6.56 0.18 -8.00
C VAL A 60 -5.64 1.14 -7.25
N SER A 61 -6.06 1.56 -6.06
CA SER A 61 -5.25 2.34 -5.14
C SER A 61 -5.17 1.64 -3.79
N PHE A 62 -4.05 1.77 -3.08
CA PHE A 62 -3.81 1.08 -1.81
C PHE A 62 -3.73 2.11 -0.68
N GLU A 63 -4.81 2.25 0.08
CA GLU A 63 -4.87 3.15 1.24
C GLU A 63 -4.22 2.49 2.46
N SER A 64 -3.38 3.20 3.20
CA SER A 64 -2.79 2.69 4.44
C SER A 64 -3.86 2.44 5.51
N TYR A 65 -3.79 1.26 6.15
CA TYR A 65 -4.71 0.93 7.24
C TYR A 65 -4.54 1.86 8.46
N ASN A 66 -3.29 2.14 8.86
CA ASN A 66 -3.00 2.95 10.04
C ASN A 66 -2.78 4.45 9.76
N TYR A 67 -2.75 4.86 8.48
CA TYR A 67 -2.76 6.27 8.07
C TYR A 67 -3.86 6.53 7.02
N PRO A 68 -5.14 6.61 7.43
CA PRO A 68 -6.26 6.88 6.52
C PRO A 68 -6.05 8.16 5.70
N GLY A 69 -6.45 8.12 4.43
CA GLY A 69 -6.22 9.19 3.45
C GLY A 69 -4.80 9.23 2.85
N CYS A 70 -3.89 8.38 3.30
CA CYS A 70 -2.57 8.19 2.67
C CYS A 70 -2.56 6.92 1.83
N TYR A 71 -1.97 6.99 0.65
CA TYR A 71 -1.95 5.91 -0.33
C TYR A 71 -0.52 5.55 -0.70
N ILE A 72 -0.30 4.27 -1.04
CA ILE A 72 0.90 3.90 -1.80
C ILE A 72 0.89 4.71 -3.09
N ARG A 73 1.96 5.46 -3.33
CA ARG A 73 2.18 6.22 -4.56
C ARG A 73 3.65 6.25 -4.91
N HIS A 74 3.96 6.37 -6.19
CA HIS A 74 5.33 6.64 -6.60
C HIS A 74 5.68 8.13 -6.49
N TYR A 75 6.93 8.44 -6.21
CA TYR A 75 7.49 9.78 -6.33
C TYR A 75 8.96 9.64 -6.70
N ASN A 76 9.35 10.16 -7.87
CA ASN A 76 10.72 10.03 -8.39
C ASN A 76 11.29 8.60 -8.30
N TYR A 77 10.53 7.62 -8.81
CA TYR A 77 10.87 6.19 -8.83
C TYR A 77 10.93 5.48 -7.46
N LEU A 78 10.67 6.17 -6.36
CA LEU A 78 10.52 5.57 -5.03
C LEU A 78 9.04 5.43 -4.66
N LEU A 79 8.71 4.49 -3.79
CA LEU A 79 7.35 4.31 -3.27
C LEU A 79 7.22 4.92 -1.87
N TYR A 80 6.12 5.64 -1.67
CA TYR A 80 5.77 6.27 -0.40
C TYR A 80 4.31 6.01 -0.04
N VAL A 81 3.96 6.16 1.24
CA VAL A 81 2.59 6.27 1.74
C VAL A 81 2.31 7.73 2.04
N GLN A 82 1.55 8.42 1.18
CA GLN A 82 1.32 9.86 1.29
C GLN A 82 -0.08 10.27 0.79
N PRO A 83 -0.58 11.46 1.16
CA PRO A 83 -1.85 11.97 0.64
C PRO A 83 -1.82 12.16 -0.88
N ALA A 84 -2.94 11.83 -1.54
CA ALA A 84 -3.11 11.95 -2.99
C ALA A 84 -4.13 13.06 -3.36
N GLY A 85 -3.82 14.30 -3.00
CA GLY A 85 -4.74 15.45 -3.17
C GLY A 85 -4.73 16.10 -4.55
N THR A 86 -3.66 15.94 -5.33
CA THR A 86 -3.51 16.54 -6.67
C THR A 86 -3.78 15.51 -7.77
N THR A 87 -4.11 15.96 -8.98
CA THR A 87 -4.28 15.06 -10.14
C THR A 87 -3.05 14.18 -10.38
N ALA A 88 -1.85 14.76 -10.28
CA ALA A 88 -0.61 13.99 -10.41
C ALA A 88 -0.46 12.95 -9.28
N ALA A 89 -0.70 13.33 -8.03
CA ALA A 89 -0.58 12.39 -6.91
C ALA A 89 -1.63 11.25 -6.97
N LYS A 90 -2.81 11.51 -7.53
CA LYS A 90 -3.84 10.49 -7.79
C LYS A 90 -3.40 9.51 -8.88
N ALA A 91 -2.78 10.01 -9.94
CA ALA A 91 -2.18 9.18 -10.98
C ALA A 91 -1.02 8.35 -10.42
N ASP A 92 -0.12 8.96 -9.65
CA ASP A 92 1.00 8.29 -8.99
C ASP A 92 0.57 7.19 -8.01
N ALA A 93 -0.65 7.28 -7.47
CA ALA A 93 -1.28 6.33 -6.55
C ALA A 93 -2.20 5.31 -7.22
N THR A 94 -2.27 5.30 -8.56
CA THR A 94 -3.10 4.38 -9.34
C THR A 94 -2.23 3.31 -9.97
N PHE A 95 -2.52 2.04 -9.67
CA PHE A 95 -1.81 0.87 -10.21
C PHE A 95 -2.78 -0.04 -10.97
N TYR A 96 -2.24 -0.88 -11.86
CA TYR A 96 -3.02 -1.86 -12.60
C TYR A 96 -2.51 -3.27 -12.26
N SER A 97 -3.39 -4.15 -11.84
CA SER A 97 -3.08 -5.59 -11.71
C SER A 97 -3.17 -6.25 -13.08
N GLN A 98 -2.19 -7.10 -13.41
CA GLN A 98 -2.21 -7.98 -14.58
C GLN A 98 -2.72 -9.36 -14.17
#